data_AF-A0A7L4FDM3-F1
#
_entry.id   AF-A0A7L4FDM3-F1
#
_cell.length_a   1.000
_cell.length_b   1.000
_cell.length_c   1.000
_cell.angle_alpha   90.00
_cell.angle_beta   90.00
_cell.angle_gamma   90.00
#
_symmetry.space_group_name_H-M   'P 1'
#
loop_
_entity.id
_entity.type
_entity.pdbx_description
1 polymer ?
#
loop_
_entity_poly.entity_id
_entity_poly.type
_entity_poly.pdbx_seq_one_letter_code
_entity_poly.pdbx_strand_id
1 'polypeptide(L)'
;RYDNMAELFAVVKTLQALEKAYIKDCVSPNEYTAACSRLLVQFKAALKQVQGSEISSIDDFCRKFRLDCPLAMERIKEDRPITIKDDKGNLNRCIADIVSLFITVMDKLRLEIRAMDEVGSAAVAPGAPASVTRDSPHVSPQIQPDLRELMETMNRMSHLPPDFEGRQKVNQW
;
A
#
# COMPACT_ATOMS: atom_id res chain seq x y z
N ARG A 1 -1.13 31.99 23.51
CA ARG A 1 -2.34 31.78 22.68
C ARG A 1 -2.17 32.38 21.29
N TYR A 2 -1.92 33.70 21.18
CA TYR A 2 -1.66 34.34 19.89
C TYR A 2 -0.36 33.86 19.22
N ASP A 3 0.66 33.49 20.00
CA ASP A 3 1.89 32.92 19.45
C ASP A 3 1.62 31.61 18.67
N ASN A 4 0.83 30.69 19.24
CA ASN A 4 0.43 29.46 18.56
C ASN A 4 -0.37 29.74 17.27
N MET A 5 -1.23 30.77 17.30
CA MET A 5 -1.99 31.19 16.11
C MET A 5 -1.07 31.80 15.04
N ALA A 6 -0.09 32.60 15.46
CA ALA A 6 0.91 33.18 14.56
C ALA A 6 1.78 32.08 13.94
N GLU A 7 2.14 31.06 14.71
CA GLU A 7 2.89 29.89 14.23
C GLU A 7 2.08 29.11 13.18
N LEU A 8 0.81 28.79 13.46
CA LEU A 8 -0.06 28.12 12.48
C LEU A 8 -0.21 28.96 11.19
N PHE A 9 -0.40 30.27 11.34
CA PHE A 9 -0.47 31.20 10.20
C PHE A 9 0.82 31.16 9.37
N ALA A 10 1.97 31.24 10.03
CA ALA A 10 3.29 31.23 9.39
C ALA A 10 3.54 29.91 8.65
N VAL A 11 3.25 28.76 9.26
CA VAL A 11 3.41 27.45 8.63
C VAL A 11 2.56 27.34 7.37
N VAL A 12 1.28 27.73 7.42
CA VAL A 12 0.39 27.65 6.25
C VAL A 12 0.83 28.60 5.14
N LYS A 13 1.25 29.83 5.47
CA LYS A 13 1.80 30.77 4.47
C LYS A 13 3.11 30.28 3.87
N THR A 14 3.95 29.63 4.66
CA THR A 14 5.21 29.04 4.20
C THR A 14 4.94 27.87 3.25
N LEU A 15 3.98 27.00 3.57
CA LEU A 15 3.55 25.92 2.69
C LEU A 15 3.01 26.47 1.36
N GLN A 16 2.18 27.53 1.40
CA GLN A 16 1.69 28.20 0.20
C GLN A 16 2.82 28.77 -0.67
N ALA A 17 3.84 29.35 -0.04
CA ALA A 17 5.01 29.89 -0.75
C ALA A 17 5.85 28.77 -1.38
N LEU A 18 6.04 27.66 -0.66
CA LEU A 18 6.74 26.48 -1.15
C LEU A 18 6.05 25.88 -2.38
N GLU A 19 4.72 25.73 -2.35
CA GLU A 19 3.94 25.25 -3.49
C GLU A 19 4.13 26.16 -4.71
N LYS A 20 4.06 27.48 -4.52
CA LYS A 20 4.30 28.44 -5.61
C LYS A 20 5.74 28.36 -6.15
N ALA A 21 6.72 28.17 -5.29
CA ALA A 21 8.12 28.06 -5.69
C ALA A 21 8.36 26.78 -6.52
N TYR A 22 7.73 25.67 -6.13
CA TYR A 22 7.79 24.43 -6.88
C TYR A 22 7.10 24.53 -8.26
N ILE A 23 5.91 25.14 -8.34
CA ILE A 23 5.22 25.39 -9.62
C ILE A 23 6.05 26.25 -10.58
N LYS A 24 6.91 27.12 -10.05
CA LYS A 24 7.79 28.00 -10.82
C LYS A 24 9.17 27.38 -11.12
N ASP A 25 9.35 26.09 -10.85
CA ASP A 25 10.63 25.37 -11.00
C ASP A 25 11.80 26.02 -10.24
N CYS A 26 11.51 26.73 -9.13
CA CYS A 26 12.54 27.37 -8.31
C CYS A 26 13.15 26.42 -7.26
N VAL A 27 12.60 25.22 -7.09
CA VAL A 27 13.00 24.23 -6.08
C VAL A 27 13.01 22.85 -6.72
N SER A 28 14.06 22.06 -6.49
CA SER A 28 14.14 20.71 -7.03
C SER A 28 13.08 19.78 -6.40
N PRO A 29 12.67 18.69 -7.08
CA PRO A 29 11.69 17.74 -6.53
C PRO A 29 12.09 17.15 -5.17
N ASN A 30 13.38 16.86 -4.96
CA ASN A 30 13.87 16.27 -3.72
C ASN A 30 13.79 17.27 -2.55
N GLU A 31 14.24 18.50 -2.77
CA GLU A 31 14.19 19.56 -1.76
C GLU A 31 12.74 19.92 -1.41
N TYR A 32 11.89 20.06 -2.43
CA TYR A 32 10.46 20.31 -2.25
C TYR A 32 9.82 19.20 -1.41
N THR A 33 10.04 17.94 -1.77
CA THR A 33 9.43 16.79 -1.08
C THR A 33 9.81 16.77 0.39
N ALA A 34 11.11 16.96 0.70
CA ALA A 34 11.60 17.00 2.06
C ALA A 34 11.03 18.20 2.85
N ALA A 35 11.00 19.39 2.26
CA ALA A 35 10.49 20.60 2.90
C ALA A 35 8.96 20.53 3.14
N CYS A 36 8.19 20.11 2.13
CA CYS A 36 6.75 19.95 2.20
C CYS A 36 6.37 18.93 3.29
N SER A 37 7.06 17.78 3.34
CA SER A 37 6.82 16.75 4.37
C SER A 37 7.03 17.29 5.79
N ARG A 38 8.10 18.07 6.02
CA ARG A 38 8.34 18.71 7.32
C ARG A 38 7.27 19.73 7.68
N LEU A 39 6.88 20.59 6.73
CA LEU A 39 5.84 21.60 6.93
C LEU A 39 4.47 20.98 7.23
N LEU A 40 4.11 19.85 6.60
CA LEU A 40 2.86 19.14 6.91
C LEU A 40 2.86 18.56 8.33
N VAL A 41 3.99 18.06 8.82
CA VAL A 41 4.13 17.63 10.22
C VAL A 41 4.02 18.81 11.18
N GLN A 42 4.71 19.92 10.89
CA GLN A 42 4.64 21.15 11.68
C GLN A 42 3.23 21.72 11.71
N PHE A 43 2.52 21.72 10.58
CA PHE A 43 1.13 22.14 10.45
C PHE A 43 0.23 21.35 11.41
N LYS A 44 0.35 20.02 11.42
CA LYS A 44 -0.45 19.16 12.31
C LYS A 44 -0.19 19.47 13.79
N ALA A 45 1.07 19.74 14.15
CA ALA A 45 1.42 20.14 15.51
C ALA A 45 0.86 21.53 15.87
N ALA A 46 1.05 22.52 14.99
CA ALA A 46 0.56 23.88 15.18
C ALA A 46 -0.97 23.94 15.27
N LEU A 47 -1.68 23.20 14.42
CA LEU A 47 -3.14 23.13 14.44
C LEU A 47 -3.65 22.58 15.78
N LYS A 48 -3.05 21.50 16.30
CA LYS A 48 -3.40 20.94 17.61
C LYS A 48 -3.23 21.95 18.76
N GLN A 49 -2.24 22.83 18.67
CA GLN A 49 -2.00 23.87 19.69
C GLN A 49 -2.97 25.05 19.61
N VAL A 50 -3.68 25.21 18.48
CA VAL A 50 -4.65 26.28 18.25
C VAL A 50 -6.09 25.79 18.41
N GLN A 51 -6.33 24.48 18.23
CA GLN A 51 -7.65 23.87 18.37
C GLN A 51 -8.26 24.14 19.75
N GLY A 52 -9.52 24.56 19.76
CA GLY A 52 -10.27 24.91 20.96
C GLY A 52 -11.69 25.36 20.62
N SER A 53 -12.34 26.06 21.56
CA SER A 53 -13.73 26.52 21.40
C SER A 53 -13.94 27.49 20.22
N GLU A 54 -12.91 28.26 19.84
CA GLU A 54 -13.04 29.27 18.77
C GLU A 54 -12.53 28.81 17.39
N ILE A 55 -11.65 27.80 17.34
CA ILE A 55 -11.07 27.27 16.11
C ILE A 55 -11.19 25.76 16.17
N SER A 56 -12.14 25.19 15.42
CA SER A 56 -12.36 23.74 15.37
C SER A 56 -11.61 23.10 14.21
N SER A 57 -11.51 23.81 13.08
CA SER A 57 -10.87 23.35 11.86
C SER A 57 -9.89 24.37 11.30
N ILE A 58 -9.05 23.92 10.35
CA ILE A 58 -8.21 24.82 9.57
C ILE A 58 -9.05 25.79 8.73
N ASP A 59 -10.21 25.37 8.23
CA ASP A 59 -11.11 26.23 7.46
C ASP A 59 -11.65 27.40 8.29
N ASP A 60 -11.99 27.16 9.56
CA ASP A 60 -12.41 28.22 10.49
C ASP A 60 -11.27 29.22 10.73
N PHE A 61 -10.05 28.71 10.89
CA PHE A 61 -8.86 29.53 11.05
C PHE A 61 -8.61 30.40 9.81
N CYS A 62 -8.66 29.81 8.61
CA CYS A 62 -8.49 30.51 7.36
C CYS A 62 -9.56 31.60 7.16
N ARG A 63 -10.84 31.31 7.47
CA ARG A 63 -11.91 32.32 7.44
C ARG A 63 -11.67 33.44 8.44
N LYS A 64 -11.33 33.12 9.68
CA LYS A 64 -11.11 34.10 10.77
C LYS A 64 -9.97 35.07 10.46
N PHE A 65 -8.86 34.56 9.92
CA PHE A 65 -7.66 35.36 9.65
C PHE A 65 -7.50 35.76 8.18
N ARG A 66 -8.54 35.55 7.34
CA ARG A 66 -8.54 35.85 5.90
C ARG A 66 -7.34 35.24 5.17
N LEU A 67 -7.05 33.98 5.47
CA LEU A 67 -5.90 33.26 4.95
C LEU A 67 -6.21 32.63 3.58
N ASP A 68 -5.96 33.38 2.51
CA ASP A 68 -6.11 32.87 1.14
C ASP A 68 -4.85 32.08 0.71
N CYS A 69 -4.91 30.75 0.83
CA CYS A 69 -3.80 29.82 0.56
C CYS A 69 -4.30 28.52 -0.11
N PRO A 70 -4.88 28.56 -1.33
CA PRO A 70 -5.53 27.41 -1.95
C PRO A 70 -4.59 26.23 -2.21
N LEU A 71 -3.31 26.48 -2.53
CA LEU A 71 -2.34 25.42 -2.80
C LEU A 71 -1.96 24.69 -1.51
N ALA A 72 -1.74 25.43 -0.43
CA ALA A 72 -1.49 24.86 0.89
C ALA A 72 -2.68 24.03 1.37
N MET A 73 -3.92 24.48 1.12
CA MET A 73 -5.12 23.74 1.51
C MET A 73 -5.22 22.39 0.78
N GLU A 74 -4.95 22.36 -0.52
CA GLU A 74 -4.89 21.09 -1.28
C GLU A 74 -3.82 20.13 -0.74
N ARG A 75 -2.63 20.63 -0.39
CA ARG A 75 -1.59 19.78 0.22
C ARG A 75 -1.96 19.27 1.61
N ILE A 76 -2.58 20.11 2.43
CA ILE A 76 -3.06 19.74 3.76
C ILE A 76 -4.14 18.66 3.66
N LYS A 77 -5.07 18.80 2.71
CA LYS A 77 -6.15 17.85 2.46
C LYS A 77 -5.61 16.47 2.04
N GLU A 78 -4.59 16.46 1.17
CA GLU A 78 -3.93 15.23 0.71
C GLU A 78 -2.95 14.63 1.74
N ASP A 79 -2.52 15.41 2.73
CA ASP A 79 -1.49 15.09 3.74
C ASP A 79 -0.19 14.51 3.14
N ARG A 80 0.16 14.93 1.92
CA ARG A 80 1.40 14.52 1.24
C ARG A 80 1.86 15.52 0.16
N PRO A 81 3.18 15.59 -0.12
CA PRO A 81 3.72 16.36 -1.25
C PRO A 81 3.15 15.89 -2.59
N ILE A 82 3.04 16.79 -3.57
CA ILE A 82 2.49 16.46 -4.91
C ILE A 82 3.33 15.41 -5.67
N THR A 83 4.61 15.31 -5.33
CA THR A 83 5.56 14.34 -5.90
C THR A 83 5.30 12.90 -5.44
N ILE A 84 4.58 12.70 -4.34
CA ILE A 84 4.25 11.38 -3.81
C ILE A 84 2.87 10.96 -4.31
N LYS A 85 2.85 9.96 -5.19
CA LYS A 85 1.61 9.33 -5.66
C LYS A 85 1.04 8.42 -4.57
N ASP A 86 -0.29 8.36 -4.52
CA ASP A 86 -0.99 7.48 -3.59
C ASP A 86 -1.02 6.04 -4.12
N ASP A 87 -0.48 5.10 -3.36
CA ASP A 87 -0.64 3.66 -3.62
C ASP A 87 -1.82 3.05 -2.85
N LYS A 88 -2.62 3.82 -2.09
CA LYS A 88 -3.77 3.26 -1.35
C LYS A 88 -4.85 2.68 -2.25
N GLY A 89 -5.06 3.28 -3.43
CA GLY A 89 -5.91 2.68 -4.47
C GLY A 89 -5.34 1.35 -5.02
N ASN A 90 -4.01 1.24 -5.06
CA ASN A 90 -3.32 -0.01 -5.39
C ASN A 90 -3.41 -1.02 -4.25
N LEU A 91 -3.40 -0.61 -2.97
CA LEU A 91 -3.40 -1.55 -1.83
C LEU A 91 -4.66 -2.41 -1.80
N ASN A 92 -5.86 -1.81 -1.84
CA ASN A 92 -7.11 -2.58 -1.80
C ASN A 92 -7.26 -3.48 -3.04
N ARG A 93 -6.79 -3.00 -4.21
CA ARG A 93 -6.75 -3.78 -5.44
C ARG A 93 -5.76 -4.96 -5.32
N CYS A 94 -4.55 -4.73 -4.84
CA CYS A 94 -3.54 -5.76 -4.61
C CYS A 94 -3.99 -6.80 -3.58
N ILE A 95 -4.70 -6.38 -2.52
CA ILE A 95 -5.30 -7.32 -1.55
C ILE A 95 -6.33 -8.20 -2.27
N ALA A 96 -7.22 -7.62 -3.08
CA ALA A 96 -8.21 -8.38 -3.84
C ALA A 96 -7.56 -9.36 -4.82
N ASP A 97 -6.53 -8.92 -5.55
CA ASP A 97 -5.78 -9.76 -6.51
C ASP A 97 -5.10 -10.94 -5.79
N ILE A 98 -4.44 -10.70 -4.66
CA ILE A 98 -3.77 -11.75 -3.87
C ILE A 98 -4.77 -12.73 -3.28
N VAL A 99 -5.89 -12.27 -2.71
CA VAL A 99 -6.93 -13.16 -2.18
C VAL A 99 -7.52 -14.01 -3.31
N SER A 100 -7.80 -13.41 -4.47
CA SER A 100 -8.32 -14.12 -5.64
C SER A 100 -7.35 -15.19 -6.15
N LEU A 101 -6.06 -14.84 -6.32
CA LEU A 101 -5.03 -15.77 -6.75
C LEU A 101 -4.80 -16.89 -5.73
N PHE A 102 -4.82 -16.56 -4.44
CA PHE A 102 -4.67 -17.57 -3.37
C PHE A 102 -5.81 -18.58 -3.37
N ILE A 103 -7.07 -18.13 -3.50
CA ILE A 103 -8.25 -19.01 -3.64
C ILE A 103 -8.11 -19.88 -4.89
N THR A 104 -7.73 -19.28 -6.01
CA THR A 104 -7.57 -19.98 -7.30
C THR A 104 -6.52 -21.09 -7.22
N VAL A 105 -5.33 -20.79 -6.69
CA VAL A 105 -4.24 -21.75 -6.50
C VAL A 105 -4.67 -22.87 -5.55
N MET A 106 -5.29 -22.52 -4.42
CA MET A 106 -5.81 -23.47 -3.44
C MET A 106 -6.82 -24.46 -4.04
N ASP A 107 -7.75 -23.98 -4.86
CA ASP A 107 -8.77 -24.82 -5.49
C ASP A 107 -8.15 -25.74 -6.56
N LYS A 108 -7.21 -25.24 -7.37
CA LYS A 108 -6.47 -26.07 -8.33
C LYS A 108 -5.69 -27.18 -7.63
N LEU A 109 -4.96 -26.87 -6.55
CA LEU A 109 -4.23 -27.88 -5.76
C LEU A 109 -5.17 -28.93 -5.16
N ARG A 110 -6.33 -28.53 -4.63
CA ARG A 110 -7.32 -29.47 -4.09
C ARG A 110 -7.91 -30.38 -5.16
N LEU A 111 -8.15 -29.88 -6.37
CA LEU A 111 -8.64 -30.68 -7.49
C LEU A 111 -7.59 -31.72 -7.91
N GLU A 112 -6.31 -31.35 -7.97
CA GLU A 112 -5.24 -32.31 -8.29
C GLU A 112 -5.09 -33.41 -7.24
N ILE A 113 -5.18 -33.06 -5.95
CA ILE A 113 -5.16 -34.05 -4.86
C ILE A 113 -6.30 -35.06 -5.01
N ARG A 114 -7.52 -34.59 -5.35
CA ARG A 114 -8.68 -35.47 -5.57
C ARG A 114 -8.49 -36.36 -6.81
N ALA A 115 -8.04 -35.79 -7.92
CA ALA A 115 -7.80 -36.55 -9.15
C ALA A 115 -6.73 -37.63 -8.95
N MET A 116 -5.67 -37.33 -8.20
CA MET A 116 -4.62 -38.29 -7.88
C MET A 116 -5.12 -39.43 -6.97
N ASP A 117 -5.99 -39.13 -6.01
CA ASP A 117 -6.61 -40.14 -5.11
C ASP A 117 -7.57 -41.07 -5.88
N GLU A 118 -8.38 -40.52 -6.80
CA GLU A 118 -9.25 -41.32 -7.67
C GLU A 118 -8.47 -42.27 -8.59
N VAL A 119 -7.37 -41.80 -9.19
CA VAL A 119 -6.48 -42.63 -10.03
C VAL A 119 -5.72 -43.67 -9.19
N GLY A 120 -5.25 -43.29 -8.00
CA GLY A 120 -4.55 -44.20 -7.07
C GLY A 120 -5.44 -45.31 -6.54
N SER A 121 -6.73 -45.03 -6.34
CA SER A 121 -7.73 -46.02 -5.92
C SER A 121 -8.14 -46.97 -7.07
N ALA A 122 -8.22 -46.48 -8.31
CA ALA A 122 -8.56 -47.28 -9.48
C ALA A 122 -7.43 -48.23 -9.94
N ALA A 123 -6.17 -48.00 -9.56
CA ALA A 123 -5.02 -48.76 -10.01
C ALA A 123 -4.69 -50.04 -9.19
N VAL A 124 -5.47 -50.38 -8.17
CA VAL A 124 -5.25 -51.61 -7.38
C VAL A 124 -5.90 -52.81 -8.07
N ALA A 125 -5.41 -53.18 -9.24
CA ALA A 125 -5.58 -54.53 -9.76
C ALA A 125 -4.60 -55.46 -9.02
N PRO A 126 -5.03 -56.62 -8.51
CA PRO A 126 -4.16 -57.51 -7.74
C PRO A 126 -3.13 -58.16 -8.67
N GLY A 127 -1.86 -57.71 -8.61
CA GLY A 127 -0.74 -58.44 -9.22
C GLY A 127 0.38 -57.65 -9.90
N ALA A 128 0.42 -56.32 -9.88
CA ALA A 128 1.51 -55.56 -10.52
C ALA A 128 2.73 -55.37 -9.58
N PRO A 129 3.98 -55.58 -10.07
CA PRO A 129 5.19 -55.44 -9.25
C PRO A 129 5.43 -53.97 -8.85
N ALA A 130 5.82 -53.79 -7.59
CA ALA A 130 6.10 -52.49 -6.99
C ALA A 130 7.41 -51.89 -7.55
N SER A 131 7.34 -51.22 -8.69
CA SER A 131 8.41 -50.31 -9.14
C SER A 131 7.84 -49.22 -10.03
N VAL A 132 7.11 -48.29 -9.44
CA VAL A 132 6.96 -46.94 -9.98
C VAL A 132 7.67 -46.04 -8.99
N THR A 133 8.84 -45.56 -9.38
CA THR A 133 9.51 -44.44 -8.69
C THR A 133 8.48 -43.34 -8.57
N ARG A 134 8.08 -43.09 -7.33
CA ARG A 134 7.19 -42.02 -6.94
C ARG A 134 7.98 -40.73 -7.13
N ASP A 135 8.01 -40.25 -8.37
CA ASP A 135 8.68 -39.01 -8.73
C ASP A 135 8.15 -37.90 -7.83
N SER A 136 9.07 -37.03 -7.45
CA SER A 136 8.93 -35.93 -6.50
C SER A 136 7.62 -35.14 -6.64
N PRO A 137 7.17 -34.43 -5.57
CA PRO A 137 6.01 -33.56 -5.65
C PRO A 137 6.34 -32.37 -6.56
N HIS A 138 6.29 -32.59 -7.87
CA HIS A 138 6.32 -31.53 -8.85
C HIS A 138 4.89 -31.07 -9.02
N VAL A 139 4.63 -29.84 -8.58
CA VAL A 139 3.41 -29.11 -8.93
C VAL A 139 3.19 -29.24 -10.43
N SER A 140 1.97 -29.60 -10.81
CA SER A 140 1.64 -29.76 -12.21
C SER A 140 1.92 -28.46 -12.97
N PRO A 141 2.40 -28.56 -14.22
CA PRO A 141 2.73 -27.39 -15.04
C PRO A 141 1.53 -26.44 -15.27
N GLN A 142 0.31 -26.90 -14.99
CA GLN A 142 -0.93 -26.12 -15.06
C GLN A 142 -1.14 -25.16 -13.87
N ILE A 143 -0.51 -25.41 -12.72
CA ILE A 143 -0.63 -24.57 -11.48
C ILE A 143 0.55 -23.61 -11.33
N GLN A 144 1.71 -23.97 -11.89
CA GLN A 144 2.93 -23.16 -11.85
C GLN A 144 2.78 -21.68 -12.28
N PRO A 145 2.01 -21.31 -13.32
CA PRO A 145 1.82 -19.89 -13.67
C PRO A 145 1.09 -19.10 -12.58
N ASP A 146 0.05 -19.66 -11.95
CA ASP A 146 -0.71 -18.97 -10.89
C ASP A 146 0.12 -18.80 -9.62
N LEU A 147 0.95 -19.80 -9.26
CA LEU A 147 1.90 -19.70 -8.14
C LEU A 147 2.94 -18.59 -8.37
N ARG A 148 3.45 -18.48 -9.59
CA ARG A 148 4.39 -17.41 -9.97
C ARG A 148 3.72 -16.04 -9.87
N GLU A 149 2.52 -15.90 -10.43
CA GLU A 149 1.77 -14.64 -10.40
C GLU A 149 1.42 -14.21 -8.96
N LEU A 150 1.04 -15.17 -8.10
CA LEU A 150 0.80 -14.93 -6.68
C LEU A 150 2.07 -14.43 -5.98
N MET A 151 3.21 -15.09 -6.20
CA MET A 151 4.51 -14.68 -5.62
C MET A 151 4.94 -13.29 -6.10
N GLU A 152 4.84 -13.01 -7.40
CA GLU A 152 5.17 -11.70 -7.96
C GLU A 152 4.29 -10.58 -7.40
N THR A 153 2.99 -10.85 -7.26
CA THR A 153 2.04 -9.89 -6.68
C THR A 153 2.34 -9.61 -5.22
N MET A 154 2.67 -10.65 -4.43
CA MET A 154 3.09 -10.51 -3.03
C MET A 154 4.42 -9.75 -2.88
N ASN A 155 5.35 -9.90 -3.83
CA ASN A 155 6.63 -9.18 -3.81
C ASN A 155 6.50 -7.70 -4.20
N ARG A 156 5.47 -7.35 -4.96
CA ARG A 156 5.16 -5.95 -5.33
C ARG A 156 4.51 -5.14 -4.19
N MET A 157 3.99 -5.79 -3.15
CA MET A 157 3.41 -5.09 -1.99
C MET A 157 4.48 -4.67 -0.99
N SER A 158 4.83 -3.37 -1.03
CA SER A 158 5.72 -2.71 -0.06
C SER A 158 5.19 -2.70 1.38
N HIS A 159 3.88 -2.90 1.57
CA HIS A 159 3.23 -2.96 2.88
C HIS A 159 3.27 -4.33 3.55
N LEU A 160 3.62 -5.41 2.82
CA LEU A 160 3.78 -6.72 3.44
C LEU A 160 5.09 -6.77 4.23
N PRO A 161 5.08 -7.34 5.45
CA PRO A 161 6.33 -7.64 6.15
C PRO A 161 7.27 -8.47 5.26
N PRO A 162 8.59 -8.25 5.32
CA PRO A 162 9.56 -9.02 4.54
C PRO A 162 9.51 -10.52 4.86
N ASP A 163 9.12 -10.87 6.09
CA ASP A 163 9.00 -12.21 6.65
C ASP A 163 7.58 -12.79 6.58
N PHE A 164 6.67 -12.21 5.78
CA PHE A 164 5.30 -12.68 5.64
C PHE A 164 5.22 -14.18 5.29
N GLU A 165 4.64 -14.97 6.20
CA GLU A 165 4.55 -16.43 6.15
C GLU A 165 3.95 -16.96 4.84
N GLY A 166 3.01 -16.22 4.24
CA GLY A 166 2.40 -16.59 2.97
C GLY A 166 3.42 -16.81 1.85
N ARG A 167 4.56 -16.10 1.83
CA ARG A 167 5.63 -16.33 0.84
C ARG A 167 6.29 -17.69 1.02
N GLN A 168 6.52 -18.09 2.27
CA GLN A 168 7.07 -19.41 2.56
C GLN A 168 6.09 -20.50 2.15
N LYS A 169 4.79 -20.27 2.37
CA LYS A 169 3.75 -21.23 2.00
C LYS A 169 3.65 -21.44 0.48
N VAL A 170 3.68 -20.36 -0.30
CA VAL A 170 3.66 -20.44 -1.77
C VAL A 170 4.92 -21.11 -2.33
N ASN A 171 6.09 -20.95 -1.70
CA ASN A 171 7.32 -21.66 -2.09
C ASN A 171 7.32 -23.16 -1.74
N GLN A 172 6.50 -23.57 -0.77
CA GLN A 172 6.35 -24.97 -0.37
C GLN A 172 5.34 -25.73 -1.23
N TRP A 173 4.46 -25.00 -1.92
CA TRP A 173 3.50 -25.55 -2.87
C TRP A 173 4.23 -25.84 -4.17
#